data_AF-M1D311-F1
#
_entry.id   AF-M1D311-F1
#
_cell.length_a   1.000
_cell.length_b   1.000
_cell.length_c   1.000
_cell.angle_alpha   90.00
_cell.angle_beta   90.00
_cell.angle_gamma   90.00
#
_symmetry.space_group_name_H-M   'P 1'
#
loop_
_entity.id
_entity.type
_entity.pdbx_description
1 polymer ?
#
loop_
_entity_poly.entity_id
_entity_poly.type
_entity_poly.pdbx_seq_one_letter_code
_entity_poly.pdbx_strand_id
1 'polypeptide(L)'
;MNRVYNYTLDPCGPVYITVGDGGNIEKVDADHADDPGKCPSPGDNIPEFGGVCHMNFSSGPAKGKFCWDRQPEWSAYRESSFGHGILEV
;
A
#
# COMPACT_ATOMS: atom_id res chain seq x y z
N MET A 1 8.19 -4.85 -14.28
CA MET A 1 6.85 -4.83 -13.66
C MET A 1 7.01 -5.24 -12.21
N ASN A 2 6.50 -4.44 -11.28
CA ASN A 2 6.81 -4.59 -9.86
C ASN A 2 5.86 -5.63 -9.28
N ARG A 3 6.26 -6.89 -9.38
CA ARG A 3 5.59 -8.03 -8.77
C ARG A 3 6.16 -8.24 -7.38
N VAL A 4 5.32 -8.62 -6.42
CA VAL A 4 5.72 -8.65 -5.00
C VAL A 4 5.15 -9.89 -4.31
N TYR A 5 5.97 -10.49 -3.47
CA TYR A 5 5.56 -11.53 -2.53
C TYR A 5 6.24 -11.26 -1.19
N ASN A 6 5.47 -11.29 -0.10
CA ASN A 6 5.97 -11.02 1.25
C ASN A 6 6.85 -9.75 1.35
N TYR A 7 6.33 -8.62 0.86
CA TYR A 7 7.02 -7.32 0.82
C TYR A 7 8.38 -7.30 0.09
N THR A 8 8.67 -8.32 -0.71
CA THR A 8 9.90 -8.43 -1.50
C THR A 8 9.54 -8.46 -2.98
N LEU A 9 10.27 -7.69 -3.79
CA LEU A 9 10.13 -7.75 -5.25
C LEU A 9 10.47 -9.17 -5.71
N ASP A 10 9.54 -9.80 -6.41
CA ASP A 10 9.64 -11.19 -6.81
C ASP A 10 9.12 -11.34 -8.25
N PRO A 11 9.95 -11.77 -9.22
CA PRO A 11 9.50 -11.95 -10.61
C PRO A 11 8.36 -12.98 -10.76
N CYS A 12 8.24 -13.91 -9.81
CA CYS A 12 7.20 -14.94 -9.75
C CYS A 12 5.99 -14.50 -8.91
N GLY A 13 6.08 -13.38 -8.20
CA GLY A 13 4.98 -12.84 -7.40
C GLY A 13 3.81 -12.35 -8.27
N PRO A 14 2.60 -12.22 -7.69
CA PRO A 14 1.48 -11.62 -8.39
C PRO A 14 1.66 -10.11 -8.60
N VAL A 15 0.82 -9.55 -9.47
CA VAL A 15 0.59 -8.12 -9.59
C VAL A 15 -0.66 -7.79 -8.78
N TYR A 16 -0.55 -6.85 -7.84
CA TYR A 16 -1.68 -6.34 -7.08
C TYR A 16 -2.17 -5.03 -7.72
N ILE A 17 -3.46 -4.96 -8.05
CA ILE A 17 -4.12 -3.78 -8.62
C ILE A 17 -5.32 -3.46 -7.72
N THR A 18 -5.43 -2.21 -7.30
CA THR A 18 -6.56 -1.71 -6.51
C THR A 18 -7.29 -0.64 -7.32
N VAL A 19 -8.61 -0.82 -7.49
CA VAL A 19 -9.52 0.09 -8.21
C VAL A 19 -10.72 0.44 -7.31
N GLY A 20 -10.43 0.94 -6.10
CA GLY A 20 -11.41 1.33 -5.10
C GLY A 20 -11.95 2.77 -5.29
N ASP A 21 -11.68 3.37 -6.44
CA ASP A 21 -11.80 4.78 -6.76
C ASP A 21 -13.05 5.10 -7.60
N GLY A 22 -14.16 4.42 -7.32
CA GLY A 22 -15.41 4.55 -8.10
C GLY A 22 -16.16 5.88 -7.95
N GLY A 23 -15.72 6.80 -7.09
CA GLY A 23 -16.30 8.13 -6.97
C GLY A 23 -17.41 8.29 -5.92
N ASN A 24 -17.30 7.63 -4.77
CA ASN A 24 -18.25 7.83 -3.67
C ASN A 24 -18.04 9.17 -2.92
N ILE A 25 -18.90 9.46 -1.94
CA ILE A 25 -18.87 10.73 -1.17
C ILE A 25 -17.82 10.77 -0.05
N GLU A 26 -17.08 9.68 0.20
CA GLU A 26 -16.17 9.52 1.34
C GLU A 26 -14.82 10.23 1.15
N LYS A 27 -14.65 10.93 0.02
CA LYS A 27 -13.45 11.65 -0.46
C LYS A 27 -12.41 10.72 -1.09
N VAL A 28 -11.53 11.31 -1.90
CA VAL A 28 -10.40 10.62 -2.52
C VAL A 28 -9.26 10.46 -1.53
N ASP A 29 -8.61 9.31 -1.53
CA ASP A 29 -7.39 9.08 -0.77
C ASP A 29 -6.20 9.71 -1.49
N ALA A 30 -5.51 10.63 -0.81
CA ALA A 30 -4.44 11.44 -1.38
C ALA A 30 -3.19 11.53 -0.49
N ASP A 31 -3.30 11.14 0.78
CA ASP A 31 -2.16 11.05 1.68
C ASP A 31 -1.53 9.65 1.55
N HIS A 32 -0.21 9.57 1.53
CA HIS A 32 0.49 8.29 1.56
C HIS A 32 1.12 8.06 2.93
N ALA A 33 1.17 6.80 3.38
CA ALA A 33 1.84 6.44 4.63
C ALA A 33 3.34 6.79 4.64
N ASP A 34 3.94 6.92 3.45
CA ASP A 34 5.32 7.34 3.24
C ASP A 34 5.53 8.86 3.11
N ASP A 35 4.45 9.66 3.12
CA ASP A 35 4.55 11.11 3.17
C ASP A 35 5.06 11.57 4.55
N PRO A 36 5.81 12.70 4.63
CA PRO A 36 6.35 13.20 5.90
C PRO A 36 5.27 13.39 6.97
N GLY A 37 5.38 12.63 8.07
CA GLY A 37 4.47 12.73 9.22
C GLY A 37 3.13 12.00 9.06
N LYS A 38 2.93 11.24 7.98
CA LYS A 38 1.68 10.51 7.70
C LYS A 38 1.74 9.02 8.03
N CYS A 39 2.90 8.49 8.44
CA CYS A 39 3.00 7.11 8.87
C CYS A 39 2.12 6.85 10.10
N PRO A 40 1.12 5.93 10.02
CA PRO A 40 0.21 5.66 11.12
C PRO A 40 0.92 5.05 12.34
N SER A 41 0.34 5.27 13.50
CA SER A 41 0.79 4.69 14.76
C SER A 41 0.33 3.23 14.89
N PRO A 42 0.96 2.43 15.78
CA PRO A 42 0.54 1.04 16.00
C PRO A 42 -0.89 0.87 16.54
N GLY A 43 -1.50 1.93 17.09
CA GLY A 43 -2.88 1.93 17.56
C GLY A 43 -3.89 2.31 16.48
N ASP A 44 -3.42 2.75 15.31
CA ASP A 44 -4.25 3.00 14.14
C ASP A 44 -4.47 1.68 13.36
N ASN A 45 -5.47 1.65 12.47
CA ASN A 45 -5.78 0.49 11.61
C ASN A 45 -6.17 -0.80 12.37
N ILE A 46 -6.76 -0.67 13.55
CA ILE A 46 -7.35 -1.82 14.25
C ILE A 46 -8.58 -2.29 13.47
N PRO A 47 -8.60 -3.52 12.97
CA PRO A 47 -9.72 -4.02 12.18
C PRO A 47 -10.95 -4.25 13.08
N GLU A 48 -12.15 -4.00 12.55
CA GLU A 48 -13.41 -4.32 13.22
C GLU A 48 -13.55 -5.82 13.53
N PHE A 49 -13.01 -6.65 12.62
CA PHE A 49 -12.99 -8.10 12.75
C PHE A 49 -11.56 -8.64 12.57
N GLY A 50 -11.12 -9.50 13.50
CA GLY A 50 -9.81 -10.14 13.44
C GLY A 50 -8.78 -9.55 14.40
N GLY A 51 -7.53 -9.98 14.25
CA GLY A 51 -6.40 -9.51 15.05
C GLY A 51 -5.42 -8.65 14.25
N VAL A 52 -4.47 -8.04 14.96
CA VAL A 52 -3.41 -7.23 14.36
C VAL A 52 -2.20 -8.11 14.05
N CYS A 53 -1.73 -8.07 12.79
CA CYS A 53 -0.54 -8.81 12.35
C CYS A 53 0.54 -7.91 11.71
N HIS A 54 0.30 -6.61 11.61
CA HIS A 54 1.26 -5.67 11.04
C HIS A 54 2.38 -5.37 12.05
N MET A 55 3.62 -5.58 11.64
CA MET A 55 4.82 -5.33 12.44
C MET A 55 5.80 -4.47 11.65
N ASN A 56 6.80 -3.89 12.33
CA ASN A 56 7.87 -3.18 11.65
C ASN A 56 8.63 -4.13 10.70
N PHE A 57 9.11 -3.59 9.58
CA PHE A 57 9.92 -4.35 8.64
C PHE A 57 11.22 -4.84 9.29
N SER A 58 11.57 -6.11 9.09
CA SER A 58 12.81 -6.71 9.60
C SER A 58 13.99 -6.61 8.61
N SER A 59 13.73 -6.22 7.36
CA SER A 59 14.69 -6.19 6.26
C SER A 59 14.31 -5.13 5.22
N GLY A 60 15.21 -4.89 4.25
CA GLY A 60 14.99 -3.94 3.15
C GLY A 60 15.10 -2.46 3.56
N PRO A 61 14.73 -1.54 2.66
CA PRO A 61 14.94 -0.11 2.84
C PRO A 61 14.24 0.52 4.06
N ALA A 62 13.14 -0.05 4.52
CA ALA A 62 12.41 0.41 5.72
C ALA A 62 12.70 -0.42 6.97
N LYS A 63 13.80 -1.17 7.03
CA LYS A 63 14.17 -1.99 8.19
C LYS A 63 14.08 -1.19 9.50
N GLY A 64 13.37 -1.74 10.47
CA GLY A 64 13.14 -1.15 11.79
C GLY A 64 12.01 -0.11 11.85
N LYS A 65 11.43 0.26 10.70
CA LYS A 65 10.32 1.22 10.59
C LYS A 65 9.02 0.51 10.21
N PHE A 66 7.89 1.17 10.49
CA PHE A 66 6.55 0.71 10.08
C PHE A 66 6.23 1.11 8.63
N CYS A 67 6.64 2.33 8.23
CA CYS A 67 6.46 2.84 6.87
C CYS A 67 7.81 3.17 6.24
N TRP A 68 7.78 3.28 4.91
CA TRP A 68 8.88 3.86 4.14
C TRP A 68 8.83 5.39 4.28
N ASP A 69 9.88 6.08 3.83
CA ASP A 69 9.98 7.54 3.74
C ASP A 69 9.95 8.05 2.29
N ARG A 70 9.54 7.15 1.37
CA ARG A 70 9.34 7.35 -0.06
C ARG A 70 8.43 6.24 -0.57
N GLN A 71 7.93 6.38 -1.79
CA GLN A 71 7.13 5.35 -2.44
C GLN A 71 7.86 3.99 -2.39
N PRO A 72 7.26 2.96 -1.79
CA PRO A 72 7.87 1.64 -1.74
C PRO A 72 8.12 1.09 -3.13
N GLU A 73 9.23 0.37 -3.31
CA GLU A 73 9.65 -0.10 -4.62
C GLU A 73 8.66 -1.10 -5.26
N TRP A 74 7.79 -1.74 -4.48
CA TRP A 74 6.72 -2.59 -5.00
C TRP A 74 5.49 -1.81 -5.51
N SER A 75 5.33 -0.54 -5.15
CA SER A 75 4.25 0.32 -5.66
C SER A 75 4.67 0.91 -7.00
N ALA A 76 4.23 0.30 -8.11
CA ALA A 76 4.61 0.75 -9.46
C ALA A 76 3.91 2.06 -9.87
N TYR A 77 2.65 2.24 -9.49
CA TYR A 77 1.82 3.36 -9.86
C TYR A 77 0.78 3.63 -8.76
N ARG A 78 0.50 4.92 -8.52
CA ARG A 78 -0.54 5.39 -7.59
C ARG A 78 -1.00 6.78 -8.04
N GLU A 79 -2.30 6.99 -8.13
CA GLU A 79 -2.92 8.27 -8.50
C GLU A 79 -4.25 8.44 -7.77
N SER A 80 -4.50 9.64 -7.26
CA SER A 80 -5.72 10.03 -6.56
C SER A 80 -6.76 10.60 -7.52
N SER A 81 -7.23 9.74 -8.42
CA SER A 81 -8.25 10.05 -9.43
C SER A 81 -9.37 9.02 -9.36
N PHE A 82 -10.56 9.36 -9.85
CA PHE A 82 -11.64 8.38 -10.01
C PHE A 82 -11.53 7.65 -11.35
N GLY A 83 -11.93 6.38 -11.39
CA GLY A 83 -11.67 5.54 -12.54
C GLY A 83 -12.32 4.16 -12.54
N HIS A 84 -11.89 3.36 -13.51
CA HIS A 84 -12.22 1.94 -13.65
C HIS A 84 -11.07 1.22 -14.37
N GLY A 85 -11.01 -0.10 -14.21
CA GLY A 85 -10.06 -0.96 -14.93
C GLY A 85 -10.74 -1.80 -16.01
N ILE A 86 -10.03 -2.04 -17.11
CA ILE A 86 -10.40 -3.02 -18.14
C ILE A 86 -9.22 -3.99 -18.28
N LEU A 87 -9.48 -5.28 -18.20
CA LEU A 87 -8.49 -6.33 -18.44
C LEU A 87 -8.85 -7.08 -19.71
N GLU A 88 -7.96 -7.02 -20.70
CA GLU A 88 -8.03 -7.83 -21.92
C GLU A 88 -6.91 -8.86 -21.87
N VAL A 89 -7.27 -10.14 -22.04
CA VAL A 89 -6.34 -11.28 -21.92
C VAL A 89 -6.00 -11.84 -23.29
#